data_AF-A0A376U977-F1
#
_entry.id   AF-A0A376U977-F1
#
_cell.length_a   1.000
_cell.length_b   1.000
_cell.length_c   1.000
_cell.angle_alpha   90.00
_cell.angle_beta   90.00
_cell.angle_gamma   90.00
#
_symmetry.space_group_name_H-M   'P 1'
#
loop_
_entity.id
_entity.type
_entity.pdbx_description
1 polymer ?
#
loop_
_entity_poly.entity_id
_entity_poly.type
_entity_poly.pdbx_seq_one_letter_code
_entity_poly.pdbx_strand_id
1 'polypeptide(L)'
;MIQKGSIPTKYGDKAQLLAAIDALKRNDIAVLLDVVVNHKMGADEKEAIRVQRVNADDRTQIDEEIIECEGWTRYTFPARAGQYSKFIWDFKCFSGIDHIENPDEDGIFKIVNDYTGEGWNDQVDDELGNFDYLMGENIDFRNHAVTEEIKYWARWVMEQTQCDGFRLDAVKHIPAWFYKEWIEHVQEVAPKPLFIVAEYWSHEVDKLQTYIDQVEGKTMLFDAPLQMKFHEASRMGRDYDMTQIFTGTLVEADPFHAVTLVANHDTQPLQALEAPVEPWFKPLAYALILLRENGVPSVFYPDLYGAHYEDVGGDGQTYPIDMPIIEQLDELILARQRFAHGVQTLFFDHPNCIAFSRSGTDEYPGCVVVMSNGDDGEKTINLGENYGNKTWRDFLGNRQESVVTDENGEATFFCNGGSVSVWVIEEVI
;
A
#
# COMPACT_ATOMS: atom_id res chain seq x y z
N MET A 1 -2.91 -29.65 10.97
CA MET A 1 -2.12 -29.56 12.21
C MET A 1 -2.68 -28.37 12.97
N ILE A 2 -3.11 -28.54 14.22
CA ILE A 2 -3.75 -27.45 14.99
C ILE A 2 -2.64 -26.64 15.67
N GLN A 3 -2.53 -25.35 15.36
CA GLN A 3 -1.70 -24.40 16.10
C GLN A 3 -2.53 -23.19 16.47
N LYS A 4 -2.30 -22.63 17.66
CA LYS A 4 -3.07 -21.49 18.18
C LYS A 4 -4.60 -21.72 18.12
N GLY A 5 -5.02 -22.95 18.42
CA GLY A 5 -6.44 -23.32 18.52
C GLY A 5 -7.17 -23.56 17.19
N SER A 6 -6.52 -23.39 16.03
CA SER A 6 -7.16 -23.55 14.72
C SER A 6 -6.29 -24.33 13.72
N ILE A 7 -6.93 -24.84 12.66
CA ILE A 7 -6.27 -25.32 11.43
C ILE A 7 -6.25 -24.20 10.37
N PRO A 8 -7.41 -23.62 9.97
CA PRO A 8 -7.41 -22.49 9.06
C PRO A 8 -6.95 -21.19 9.76
N THR A 9 -6.49 -20.24 8.95
CA THR A 9 -6.36 -18.84 9.37
C THR A 9 -7.75 -18.17 9.34
N LYS A 10 -7.82 -16.86 9.62
CA LYS A 10 -9.03 -16.05 9.40
C LYS A 10 -9.60 -16.21 7.98
N TYR A 11 -8.74 -16.42 6.98
CA TYR A 11 -9.09 -16.39 5.57
C TYR A 11 -9.44 -17.76 4.98
N GLY A 12 -9.16 -18.84 5.71
CA GLY A 12 -9.37 -20.22 5.23
C GLY A 12 -8.15 -21.12 5.43
N ASP A 13 -8.21 -22.31 4.85
CA ASP A 13 -7.10 -23.28 4.86
C ASP A 13 -6.17 -23.16 3.64
N LYS A 14 -5.04 -23.87 3.69
CA LYS A 14 -4.05 -23.86 2.60
C LYS A 14 -4.62 -24.36 1.27
N ALA A 15 -5.49 -25.36 1.27
CA ALA A 15 -6.04 -25.89 0.03
C ALA A 15 -6.99 -24.88 -0.64
N GLN A 16 -7.77 -24.15 0.16
CA GLN A 16 -8.61 -23.05 -0.31
C GLN A 16 -7.78 -21.90 -0.88
N LEU A 17 -6.69 -21.51 -0.22
CA LEU A 17 -5.76 -20.51 -0.75
C LEU A 17 -5.20 -20.92 -2.11
N LEU A 18 -4.68 -22.15 -2.24
CA LEU A 18 -4.12 -22.63 -3.51
C LEU A 18 -5.18 -22.70 -4.62
N ALA A 19 -6.40 -23.15 -4.29
CA ALA A 19 -7.51 -23.15 -5.25
C ALA A 19 -7.90 -21.74 -5.72
N ALA A 20 -7.83 -20.74 -4.84
CA ALA A 20 -8.08 -19.34 -5.19
C ALA A 20 -6.98 -18.79 -6.11
N ILE A 21 -5.70 -19.06 -5.80
CA ILE A 21 -4.56 -18.67 -6.66
C ILE A 21 -4.69 -19.29 -8.05
N ASP A 22 -5.03 -20.59 -8.13
CA ASP A 22 -5.22 -21.29 -9.40
C ASP A 22 -6.42 -20.75 -10.20
N ALA A 23 -7.45 -20.25 -9.53
CA ALA A 23 -8.57 -19.60 -10.19
C ALA A 23 -8.19 -18.23 -10.78
N LEU A 24 -7.42 -17.43 -10.04
CA LEU A 24 -6.93 -16.13 -10.51
C LEU A 24 -6.00 -16.27 -11.72
N LYS A 25 -5.04 -17.20 -11.64
CA LYS A 25 -4.11 -17.46 -12.74
C LYS A 25 -4.77 -17.96 -14.02
N ARG A 26 -5.84 -18.76 -13.92
CA ARG A 26 -6.63 -19.21 -15.08
C ARG A 26 -7.35 -18.06 -15.79
N ASN A 27 -7.44 -16.89 -15.15
CA ASN A 27 -7.99 -15.66 -15.71
C ASN A 27 -6.90 -14.60 -15.92
N ASP A 28 -5.62 -15.01 -16.00
CA ASP A 28 -4.47 -14.13 -16.21
C ASP A 28 -4.31 -13.01 -15.15
N ILE A 29 -4.78 -13.26 -13.92
CA ILE A 29 -4.64 -12.35 -12.79
C ILE A 29 -3.44 -12.79 -11.94
N ALA A 30 -2.45 -11.90 -11.83
CA ALA A 30 -1.28 -12.07 -10.98
C ALA A 30 -1.65 -12.03 -9.49
N VAL A 31 -0.94 -12.79 -8.67
CA VAL A 31 -1.13 -12.84 -7.21
C VAL A 31 0.12 -12.35 -6.49
N LEU A 32 -0.04 -11.31 -5.68
CA LEU A 32 0.98 -10.86 -4.73
C LEU A 32 0.70 -11.45 -3.35
N LEU A 33 1.74 -11.86 -2.64
CA LEU A 33 1.63 -12.30 -1.25
C LEU A 33 2.17 -11.24 -0.29
N ASP A 34 1.48 -11.08 0.84
CA ASP A 34 1.93 -10.20 1.91
C ASP A 34 3.09 -10.84 2.70
N VAL A 35 4.11 -10.04 3.01
CA VAL A 35 5.33 -10.45 3.71
C VAL A 35 5.48 -9.64 4.99
N VAL A 36 5.14 -10.28 6.11
CA VAL A 36 5.25 -9.71 7.45
C VAL A 36 6.44 -10.37 8.16
N VAL A 37 7.58 -9.67 8.18
CA VAL A 37 8.84 -10.18 8.76
C VAL A 37 9.51 -9.20 9.71
N ASN A 38 8.83 -8.11 10.09
CA ASN A 38 9.33 -7.14 11.06
C ASN A 38 9.40 -7.76 12.47
N HIS A 39 8.32 -8.43 12.87
CA HIS A 39 8.18 -9.01 14.19
C HIS A 39 7.55 -10.40 14.14
N LYS A 40 7.55 -11.06 15.29
CA LYS A 40 6.73 -12.24 15.56
C LYS A 40 5.82 -11.93 16.76
N MET A 41 4.73 -12.68 16.85
CA MET A 41 3.82 -12.63 18.00
C MET A 41 3.31 -14.01 18.34
N GLY A 42 3.06 -14.21 19.64
CA GLY A 42 2.49 -15.44 20.17
C GLY A 42 3.51 -16.57 20.19
N ALA A 43 4.64 -16.37 20.87
CA ALA A 43 5.59 -17.45 21.15
C ALA A 43 4.94 -18.64 21.88
N ASP A 44 5.61 -19.78 21.86
CA ASP A 44 5.13 -21.01 22.50
C ASP A 44 5.64 -21.13 23.95
N GLU A 45 6.82 -20.58 24.23
CA GLU A 45 7.52 -20.71 25.51
C GLU A 45 8.20 -19.39 25.91
N LYS A 46 8.37 -19.18 27.22
CA LYS A 46 9.20 -18.12 27.78
C LYS A 46 10.66 -18.55 27.82
N GLU A 47 11.57 -17.60 27.72
CA GLU A 47 12.99 -17.80 27.98
C GLU A 47 13.46 -16.82 29.06
N ALA A 48 14.39 -17.28 29.91
CA ALA A 48 15.14 -16.39 30.78
C ALA A 48 16.11 -15.57 29.93
N ILE A 49 15.91 -14.26 29.89
CA ILE A 49 16.65 -13.33 29.04
C ILE A 49 17.18 -12.16 29.86
N ARG A 50 18.00 -11.34 29.19
CA ARG A 50 18.49 -10.08 29.72
C ARG A 50 18.05 -8.97 28.80
N VAL A 51 17.56 -7.87 29.36
CA VAL A 51 17.10 -6.71 28.58
C VAL A 51 17.61 -5.40 29.15
N GLN A 52 17.50 -4.35 28.35
CA GLN A 52 17.71 -2.96 28.75
C GLN A 52 16.45 -2.15 28.41
N ARG A 53 16.01 -1.27 29.29
CA ARG A 53 14.90 -0.34 29.01
C ARG A 53 15.31 0.65 27.93
N VAL A 54 14.36 1.04 27.10
CA VAL A 54 14.57 1.98 25.99
C VAL A 54 13.55 3.10 26.10
N ASN A 55 13.99 4.34 25.87
CA ASN A 55 13.08 5.47 25.83
C ASN A 55 12.16 5.36 24.60
N ALA A 56 10.84 5.41 24.83
CA ALA A 56 9.85 5.31 23.77
C ALA A 56 9.79 6.55 22.86
N ASP A 57 10.28 7.70 23.33
CA ASP A 57 10.31 8.94 22.54
C ASP A 57 11.63 9.12 21.76
N ASP A 58 12.66 8.36 22.11
CA ASP A 58 13.96 8.34 21.43
C ASP A 58 14.69 7.01 21.69
N ARG A 59 14.57 6.07 20.75
CA ARG A 59 15.01 4.68 20.91
C ARG A 59 16.53 4.54 20.88
N THR A 60 17.25 5.63 20.57
CA THR A 60 18.71 5.67 20.72
C THR A 60 19.14 5.75 22.19
N GLN A 61 18.23 6.14 23.09
CA GLN A 61 18.47 6.21 24.53
C GLN A 61 18.12 4.87 25.19
N ILE A 62 19.14 4.04 25.34
CA ILE A 62 19.07 2.72 25.96
C ILE A 62 19.68 2.82 27.35
N ASP A 63 18.95 2.36 28.37
CA ASP A 63 19.42 2.35 29.76
C ASP A 63 20.63 1.41 29.91
N GLU A 64 21.63 1.81 30.70
CA GLU A 64 22.80 0.99 31.00
C GLU A 64 22.44 -0.19 31.92
N GLU A 65 21.35 -0.11 32.67
CA GLU A 65 20.88 -1.18 33.55
C GLU A 65 20.42 -2.41 32.76
N ILE A 66 21.02 -3.56 33.06
CA ILE A 66 20.59 -4.86 32.55
C ILE A 66 19.65 -5.50 33.56
N ILE A 67 18.47 -5.87 33.08
CA ILE A 67 17.43 -6.56 33.85
C ILE A 67 17.44 -8.03 33.43
N GLU A 68 17.52 -8.93 34.40
CA GLU A 68 17.19 -10.35 34.17
C GLU A 68 15.67 -10.52 34.30
N CYS A 69 15.05 -11.11 33.28
CA CYS A 69 13.60 -11.30 33.21
C CYS A 69 13.26 -12.55 32.39
N GLU A 70 11.98 -12.79 32.21
CA GLU A 70 11.42 -13.78 31.28
C GLU A 70 10.71 -13.05 30.12
N GLY A 71 10.92 -13.54 28.90
CA GLY A 71 10.25 -13.00 27.70
C GLY A 71 9.73 -14.11 26.80
N TRP A 72 8.60 -13.86 26.14
CA TRP A 72 7.94 -14.77 25.20
C TRP A 72 8.68 -14.82 23.85
N THR A 73 9.86 -15.43 23.82
CA THR A 73 10.77 -15.36 22.66
C THR A 73 10.99 -16.70 21.97
N ARG A 74 10.40 -17.80 22.46
CA ARG A 74 10.68 -19.14 21.95
C ARG A 74 9.54 -19.72 21.11
N TYR A 75 9.83 -19.94 19.84
CA TYR A 75 8.90 -20.49 18.85
C TYR A 75 9.31 -21.89 18.43
N THR A 76 8.55 -22.89 18.87
CA THR A 76 8.86 -24.32 18.63
C THR A 76 7.97 -24.96 17.58
N PHE A 77 6.84 -24.33 17.25
CA PHE A 77 5.86 -24.80 16.26
C PHE A 77 5.48 -26.29 16.46
N PRO A 78 5.02 -26.67 17.66
CA PRO A 78 4.96 -28.07 18.08
C PRO A 78 4.08 -28.95 17.19
N ALA A 79 2.99 -28.39 16.63
CA ALA A 79 2.11 -29.17 15.76
C ALA A 79 2.64 -29.30 14.34
N ARG A 80 3.43 -28.34 13.85
CA ARG A 80 4.15 -28.46 12.57
C ARG A 80 5.36 -29.39 12.69
N ALA A 81 5.93 -29.53 13.89
CA ALA A 81 6.91 -30.55 14.25
C ALA A 81 8.10 -30.66 13.27
N GLY A 82 8.63 -29.50 12.83
CA GLY A 82 9.75 -29.44 11.90
C GLY A 82 9.40 -29.76 10.44
N GLN A 83 8.12 -29.90 10.09
CA GLN A 83 7.70 -29.99 8.69
C GLN A 83 8.04 -28.67 7.96
N TYR A 84 8.65 -28.82 6.78
CA TYR A 84 9.21 -27.76 5.92
C TYR A 84 10.47 -27.10 6.48
N SER A 85 10.41 -26.53 7.68
CA SER A 85 11.58 -25.95 8.36
C SER A 85 11.67 -26.44 9.80
N LYS A 86 12.90 -26.76 10.21
CA LYS A 86 13.27 -27.15 11.59
C LYS A 86 13.83 -25.98 12.41
N PHE A 87 13.84 -24.78 11.85
CA PHE A 87 14.32 -23.59 12.53
C PHE A 87 13.45 -23.28 13.75
N ILE A 88 14.08 -23.08 14.90
CA ILE A 88 13.46 -22.70 16.16
C ILE A 88 13.92 -21.28 16.44
N TRP A 89 12.97 -20.39 16.66
CA TRP A 89 13.30 -19.02 17.04
C TRP A 89 13.45 -18.98 18.55
N ASP A 90 14.53 -18.36 19.01
CA ASP A 90 14.83 -18.07 20.42
C ASP A 90 15.19 -16.58 20.55
N PHE A 91 15.46 -16.11 21.78
CA PHE A 91 15.80 -14.71 22.05
C PHE A 91 17.00 -14.16 21.25
N LYS A 92 17.83 -15.01 20.63
CA LYS A 92 18.93 -14.56 19.75
C LYS A 92 18.47 -14.17 18.36
N CYS A 93 17.22 -14.44 18.03
CA CYS A 93 16.61 -14.07 16.76
C CYS A 93 15.95 -12.69 16.80
N PHE A 94 15.94 -12.02 17.95
CA PHE A 94 15.19 -10.80 18.19
C PHE A 94 16.05 -9.70 18.80
N SER A 95 15.76 -8.45 18.44
CA SER A 95 16.46 -7.27 18.98
C SER A 95 15.70 -6.64 20.16
N GLY A 96 14.38 -6.81 20.24
CA GLY A 96 13.58 -6.22 21.31
C GLY A 96 12.19 -6.85 21.49
N ILE A 97 11.55 -6.47 22.61
CA ILE A 97 10.20 -6.87 23.05
C ILE A 97 9.49 -5.72 23.76
N ASP A 98 8.17 -5.79 23.89
CA ASP A 98 7.34 -4.76 24.56
C ASP A 98 6.85 -5.16 25.96
N HIS A 99 7.01 -6.43 26.32
CA HIS A 99 6.57 -6.95 27.60
C HIS A 99 7.60 -7.90 28.19
N ILE A 100 7.92 -7.69 29.46
CA ILE A 100 8.75 -8.60 30.26
C ILE A 100 7.99 -9.12 31.46
N GLU A 101 8.36 -10.31 31.90
CA GLU A 101 7.85 -10.91 33.14
C GLU A 101 8.99 -11.15 34.13
N ASN A 102 8.70 -11.06 35.42
CA ASN A 102 9.69 -11.18 36.50
C ASN A 102 10.91 -10.23 36.35
N PRO A 103 10.74 -8.89 36.43
CA PRO A 103 9.52 -8.16 36.82
C PRO A 103 8.50 -8.05 35.68
N ASP A 104 7.22 -7.89 36.05
CA ASP A 104 6.09 -7.69 35.13
C ASP A 104 6.02 -6.21 34.72
N GLU A 105 6.33 -5.90 33.47
CA GLU A 105 6.44 -4.53 32.97
C GLU A 105 6.18 -4.44 31.46
N ASP A 106 5.35 -3.47 31.07
CA ASP A 106 5.18 -3.05 29.68
C ASP A 106 6.12 -1.86 29.37
N GLY A 107 6.72 -1.86 28.19
CA GLY A 107 7.67 -0.83 27.78
C GLY A 107 8.28 -1.13 26.42
N ILE A 108 9.45 -0.56 26.14
CA ILE A 108 10.29 -1.01 25.02
C ILE A 108 11.58 -1.52 25.62
N PHE A 109 11.91 -2.77 25.33
CA PHE A 109 13.07 -3.44 25.90
C PHE A 109 13.98 -3.96 24.78
N LYS A 110 15.24 -3.55 24.80
CA LYS A 110 16.26 -4.14 23.92
C LYS A 110 16.76 -5.42 24.55
N ILE A 111 16.67 -6.54 23.84
CA ILE A 111 17.24 -7.82 24.26
C ILE A 111 18.77 -7.72 24.25
N VAL A 112 19.44 -8.28 25.24
CA VAL A 112 20.90 -8.40 25.31
C VAL A 112 21.32 -9.78 24.81
N ASN A 113 21.79 -9.87 23.57
CA ASN A 113 22.29 -11.10 22.95
C ASN A 113 23.59 -10.83 22.14
N ASP A 114 24.03 -11.81 21.36
CA ASP A 114 25.30 -11.75 20.62
C ASP A 114 25.29 -10.72 19.46
N TYR A 115 24.11 -10.22 19.06
CA TYR A 115 23.91 -9.34 17.89
C TYR A 115 23.50 -7.91 18.26
N THR A 116 22.94 -7.69 19.45
CA THR A 116 22.37 -6.39 19.88
C THR A 116 23.34 -5.50 20.66
N GLY A 117 24.63 -5.83 20.65
CA GLY A 117 25.67 -5.09 21.38
C GLY A 117 25.80 -3.63 20.93
N GLU A 118 25.55 -3.36 19.65
CA GLU A 118 25.60 -2.01 19.05
C GLU A 118 24.25 -1.28 19.09
N GLY A 119 23.23 -1.87 19.75
CA GLY A 119 21.89 -1.28 19.84
C GLY A 119 20.91 -1.89 18.83
N TRP A 120 20.08 -1.05 18.23
CA TRP A 120 19.11 -1.40 17.18
C TRP A 120 19.78 -1.59 15.82
N ASN A 121 19.05 -2.14 14.84
CA ASN A 121 19.53 -2.12 13.47
C ASN A 121 19.64 -0.68 12.93
N ASP A 122 20.54 -0.46 11.97
CA ASP A 122 20.64 0.78 11.21
C ASP A 122 19.84 0.69 9.88
N GLN A 123 19.83 1.79 9.11
CA GLN A 123 19.09 1.90 7.84
C GLN A 123 17.60 1.58 7.96
N VAL A 124 17.02 1.97 9.09
CA VAL A 124 15.59 2.08 9.35
C VAL A 124 15.21 3.57 9.41
N ASP A 125 13.93 3.88 9.52
CA ASP A 125 13.49 5.27 9.69
C ASP A 125 14.05 5.88 10.99
N ASP A 126 14.33 7.19 10.96
CA ASP A 126 14.90 7.96 12.06
C ASP A 126 13.84 8.58 12.99
N GLU A 127 12.56 8.37 12.71
CA GLU A 127 11.45 8.71 13.60
C GLU A 127 11.70 8.10 14.98
N LEU A 128 11.55 8.95 16.01
CA LEU A 128 11.82 8.59 17.41
C LEU A 128 13.26 8.06 17.61
N GLY A 129 14.21 8.64 16.88
CA GLY A 129 15.65 8.39 16.94
C GLY A 129 16.10 7.18 16.12
N ASN A 130 15.39 6.05 16.25
CA ASN A 130 15.57 4.83 15.48
C ASN A 130 14.26 4.04 15.52
N PHE A 131 13.71 3.70 14.35
CA PHE A 131 12.41 3.05 14.29
C PHE A 131 12.45 1.54 13.96
N ASP A 132 13.54 0.84 14.29
CA ASP A 132 13.63 -0.63 14.19
C ASP A 132 12.50 -1.31 14.99
N TYR A 133 12.36 -0.94 16.26
CA TYR A 133 11.33 -1.52 17.12
C TYR A 133 9.93 -0.96 16.82
N LEU A 134 8.99 -1.84 16.44
CA LEU A 134 7.57 -1.50 16.28
C LEU A 134 6.69 -2.15 17.36
N MET A 135 6.66 -3.48 17.43
CA MET A 135 5.77 -4.26 18.31
C MET A 135 6.19 -5.73 18.41
N GLY A 136 5.76 -6.43 19.47
CA GLY A 136 5.99 -7.86 19.65
C GLY A 136 7.46 -8.23 19.75
N GLU A 137 7.83 -9.44 19.32
CA GLU A 137 9.24 -9.83 19.26
C GLU A 137 9.89 -9.34 17.96
N ASN A 138 10.63 -8.23 18.05
CA ASN A 138 11.24 -7.54 16.92
C ASN A 138 12.41 -8.35 16.35
N ILE A 139 12.37 -8.71 15.07
CA ILE A 139 13.35 -9.62 14.46
C ILE A 139 14.72 -8.93 14.30
N ASP A 140 15.81 -9.61 14.66
CA ASP A 140 17.17 -9.10 14.46
C ASP A 140 17.78 -9.62 13.15
N PHE A 141 17.87 -8.74 12.16
CA PHE A 141 18.42 -9.06 10.84
C PHE A 141 19.94 -9.21 10.85
N ARG A 142 20.66 -8.74 11.87
CA ARG A 142 22.12 -8.96 11.99
C ARG A 142 22.47 -10.43 12.24
N ASN A 143 21.53 -11.23 12.73
CA ASN A 143 21.70 -12.67 12.87
C ASN A 143 21.59 -13.35 11.50
N HIS A 144 22.71 -13.81 10.93
CA HIS A 144 22.72 -14.47 9.62
C HIS A 144 21.82 -15.71 9.54
N ALA A 145 21.63 -16.44 10.64
CA ALA A 145 20.73 -17.59 10.65
C ALA A 145 19.26 -17.17 10.43
N VAL A 146 18.88 -15.99 10.92
CA VAL A 146 17.54 -15.40 10.71
C VAL A 146 17.36 -14.97 9.26
N THR A 147 18.31 -14.23 8.69
CA THR A 147 18.18 -13.74 7.30
C THR A 147 18.16 -14.89 6.30
N GLU A 148 18.94 -15.95 6.52
CA GLU A 148 18.91 -17.15 5.68
C GLU A 148 17.62 -17.97 5.86
N GLU A 149 17.04 -18.04 7.06
CA GLU A 149 15.75 -18.68 7.28
C GLU A 149 14.62 -17.91 6.58
N ILE A 150 14.65 -16.58 6.59
CA ILE A 150 13.65 -15.76 5.88
C ILE A 150 13.79 -15.91 4.36
N LYS A 151 15.02 -15.94 3.83
CA LYS A 151 15.28 -16.25 2.41
C LYS A 151 14.82 -17.68 2.07
N TYR A 152 15.05 -18.66 2.95
CA TYR A 152 14.54 -20.03 2.78
C TYR A 152 13.01 -20.07 2.75
N TRP A 153 12.35 -19.39 3.68
CA TRP A 153 10.90 -19.28 3.73
C TRP A 153 10.33 -18.66 2.45
N ALA A 154 10.96 -17.60 1.90
CA ALA A 154 10.52 -16.97 0.67
C ALA A 154 10.53 -17.95 -0.51
N ARG A 155 11.63 -18.70 -0.69
CA ARG A 155 11.73 -19.76 -1.72
C ARG A 155 10.64 -20.81 -1.54
N TRP A 156 10.42 -21.25 -0.29
CA TRP A 156 9.39 -22.23 0.00
C TRP A 156 7.99 -21.70 -0.34
N VAL A 157 7.65 -20.47 0.06
CA VAL A 157 6.35 -19.86 -0.26
C VAL A 157 6.16 -19.77 -1.77
N MET A 158 7.17 -19.29 -2.50
CA MET A 158 7.13 -19.22 -3.96
C MET A 158 6.92 -20.60 -4.61
N GLU A 159 7.56 -21.65 -4.10
CA GLU A 159 7.34 -23.01 -4.59
C GLU A 159 5.91 -23.49 -4.32
N GLN A 160 5.35 -23.18 -3.14
CA GLN A 160 4.02 -23.64 -2.75
C GLN A 160 2.90 -22.91 -3.49
N THR A 161 3.04 -21.61 -3.73
CA THR A 161 1.97 -20.75 -4.24
C THR A 161 2.18 -20.34 -5.69
N GLN A 162 3.44 -20.37 -6.16
CA GLN A 162 3.86 -19.81 -7.45
C GLN A 162 3.37 -18.37 -7.62
N CYS A 163 3.41 -17.56 -6.55
CA CYS A 163 2.98 -16.16 -6.60
C CYS A 163 3.79 -15.35 -7.61
N ASP A 164 3.22 -14.24 -8.03
CA ASP A 164 3.76 -13.36 -9.07
C ASP A 164 4.50 -12.15 -8.48
N GLY A 165 4.54 -12.06 -7.16
CA GLY A 165 5.20 -10.99 -6.46
C GLY A 165 4.82 -10.88 -4.99
N PHE A 166 5.21 -9.76 -4.37
CA PHE A 166 5.08 -9.53 -2.94
C PHE A 166 4.63 -8.10 -2.61
N ARG A 167 3.84 -7.98 -1.54
CA ARG A 167 3.66 -6.74 -0.78
C ARG A 167 4.49 -6.86 0.50
N LEU A 168 5.42 -5.94 0.72
CA LEU A 168 6.30 -5.94 1.88
C LEU A 168 5.72 -5.03 2.96
N ASP A 169 5.49 -5.60 4.14
CA ASP A 169 4.91 -4.91 5.29
C ASP A 169 5.97 -4.15 6.09
N ALA A 170 5.58 -3.00 6.64
CA ALA A 170 6.29 -2.25 7.67
C ALA A 170 7.76 -1.97 7.33
N VAL A 171 8.08 -1.65 6.06
CA VAL A 171 9.48 -1.68 5.62
C VAL A 171 10.35 -0.57 6.21
N LYS A 172 9.72 0.49 6.72
CA LYS A 172 10.43 1.57 7.43
C LYS A 172 11.06 1.11 8.75
N HIS A 173 10.63 -0.04 9.27
CA HIS A 173 11.10 -0.66 10.51
C HIS A 173 12.14 -1.76 10.28
N ILE A 174 12.42 -2.12 9.02
CA ILE A 174 13.33 -3.21 8.66
C ILE A 174 14.51 -2.61 7.91
N PRO A 175 15.75 -3.04 8.17
CA PRO A 175 16.92 -2.45 7.54
C PRO A 175 16.85 -2.53 6.02
N ALA A 176 17.02 -1.39 5.35
CA ALA A 176 16.95 -1.32 3.89
C ALA A 176 17.92 -2.29 3.20
N TRP A 177 19.13 -2.48 3.76
CA TRP A 177 20.09 -3.46 3.25
C TRP A 177 19.55 -4.90 3.23
N PHE A 178 18.74 -5.29 4.22
CA PHE A 178 18.16 -6.64 4.27
C PHE A 178 17.15 -6.81 3.14
N TYR A 179 16.24 -5.84 2.97
CA TYR A 179 15.27 -5.92 1.89
C TYR A 179 15.91 -5.87 0.52
N LYS A 180 16.97 -5.07 0.34
CA LYS A 180 17.78 -5.11 -0.88
C LYS A 180 18.26 -6.53 -1.20
N GLU A 181 18.94 -7.18 -0.26
CA GLU A 181 19.44 -8.55 -0.45
C GLU A 181 18.30 -9.58 -0.62
N TRP A 182 17.21 -9.42 0.13
CA TRP A 182 16.08 -10.33 0.06
C TRP A 182 15.36 -10.22 -1.29
N ILE A 183 15.16 -9.00 -1.79
CA ILE A 183 14.59 -8.72 -3.11
C ILE A 183 15.49 -9.30 -4.20
N GLU A 184 16.80 -9.04 -4.15
CA GLU A 184 17.77 -9.62 -5.07
C GLU A 184 17.68 -11.14 -5.09
N HIS A 185 17.60 -11.76 -3.90
CA HIS A 185 17.50 -13.19 -3.77
C HIS A 185 16.22 -13.76 -4.40
N VAL A 186 15.04 -13.20 -4.09
CA VAL A 186 13.78 -13.71 -4.65
C VAL A 186 13.68 -13.49 -6.15
N GLN A 187 14.23 -12.39 -6.67
CA GLN A 187 14.30 -12.13 -8.11
C GLN A 187 15.26 -13.11 -8.82
N GLU A 188 16.40 -13.43 -8.21
CA GLU A 188 17.39 -14.38 -8.78
C GLU A 188 16.81 -15.79 -8.94
N VAL A 189 16.06 -16.25 -7.94
CA VAL A 189 15.52 -17.63 -7.91
C VAL A 189 14.14 -17.76 -8.56
N ALA A 190 13.45 -16.64 -8.85
CA ALA A 190 12.14 -16.67 -9.48
C ALA A 190 12.24 -17.12 -10.95
N PRO A 191 11.28 -17.92 -11.44
CA PRO A 191 11.25 -18.32 -12.84
C PRO A 191 10.86 -17.17 -13.79
N LYS A 192 10.33 -16.08 -13.25
CA LYS A 192 9.93 -14.86 -13.95
C LYS A 192 10.09 -13.66 -13.02
N PRO A 193 10.26 -12.44 -13.55
CA PRO A 193 10.33 -11.23 -12.72
C PRO A 193 9.12 -11.12 -11.80
N LEU A 194 9.39 -10.83 -10.53
CA LEU A 194 8.37 -10.61 -9.51
C LEU A 194 8.03 -9.12 -9.42
N PHE A 195 6.74 -8.81 -9.27
CA PHE A 195 6.30 -7.46 -8.92
C PHE A 195 6.41 -7.26 -7.41
N ILE A 196 7.12 -6.23 -6.95
CA ILE A 196 7.33 -5.99 -5.52
C ILE A 196 6.95 -4.55 -5.19
N VAL A 197 6.05 -4.41 -4.23
CA VAL A 197 5.67 -3.13 -3.64
C VAL A 197 5.89 -3.18 -2.13
N ALA A 198 6.43 -2.12 -1.56
CA ALA A 198 6.71 -2.01 -0.15
C ALA A 198 5.89 -0.89 0.50
N GLU A 199 5.46 -1.16 1.73
CA GLU A 199 4.76 -0.19 2.57
C GLU A 199 5.78 0.54 3.45
N TYR A 200 6.33 1.62 2.89
CA TYR A 200 7.06 2.64 3.64
C TYR A 200 6.08 3.78 3.91
N TRP A 201 5.39 3.75 5.05
CA TRP A 201 4.36 4.76 5.34
C TRP A 201 4.96 6.05 5.91
N SER A 202 5.22 7.01 5.01
CA SER A 202 5.61 8.38 5.32
C SER A 202 4.96 9.35 4.33
N HIS A 203 4.60 10.54 4.81
CA HIS A 203 4.09 11.63 3.96
C HIS A 203 5.22 12.54 3.43
N GLU A 204 6.48 12.22 3.73
CA GLU A 204 7.67 12.95 3.26
C GLU A 204 8.28 12.22 2.05
N VAL A 205 8.15 12.82 0.86
CA VAL A 205 8.65 12.22 -0.39
C VAL A 205 10.15 11.94 -0.35
N ASP A 206 10.94 12.81 0.28
CA ASP A 206 12.39 12.64 0.40
C ASP A 206 12.77 11.35 1.14
N LYS A 207 11.98 10.93 2.16
CA LYS A 207 12.19 9.66 2.86
C LYS A 207 11.91 8.46 1.94
N LEU A 208 10.83 8.54 1.16
CA LEU A 208 10.47 7.51 0.18
C LEU A 208 11.56 7.35 -0.89
N GLN A 209 12.05 8.45 -1.46
CA GLN A 209 13.14 8.44 -2.44
C GLN A 209 14.44 7.91 -1.85
N THR A 210 14.76 8.30 -0.60
CA THR A 210 15.94 7.79 0.10
C THR A 210 15.87 6.27 0.25
N TYR A 211 14.71 5.72 0.63
CA TYR A 211 14.54 4.28 0.74
C TYR A 211 14.67 3.58 -0.64
N ILE A 212 14.06 4.14 -1.69
CA ILE A 212 14.20 3.65 -3.07
C ILE A 212 15.68 3.59 -3.47
N ASP A 213 16.46 4.63 -3.17
CA ASP A 213 17.90 4.68 -3.44
C ASP A 213 18.68 3.64 -2.64
N GLN A 214 18.35 3.44 -1.35
CA GLN A 214 19.02 2.45 -0.49
C GLN A 214 18.84 1.01 -1.01
N VAL A 215 17.67 0.70 -1.58
CA VAL A 215 17.40 -0.61 -2.21
C VAL A 215 17.73 -0.65 -3.70
N GLU A 216 18.30 0.43 -4.24
CA GLU A 216 18.69 0.61 -5.65
C GLU A 216 17.52 0.44 -6.64
N GLY A 217 16.35 1.01 -6.34
CA GLY A 217 15.17 0.99 -7.22
C GLY A 217 14.53 -0.39 -7.40
N LYS A 218 14.85 -1.36 -6.53
CA LYS A 218 14.40 -2.77 -6.69
C LYS A 218 12.96 -3.04 -6.26
N THR A 219 12.27 -2.05 -5.70
CA THR A 219 10.86 -2.13 -5.30
C THR A 219 10.13 -0.84 -5.65
N MET A 220 8.81 -0.95 -5.83
CA MET A 220 7.92 0.20 -5.79
C MET A 220 7.50 0.48 -4.33
N LEU A 221 6.96 1.67 -4.07
CA LEU A 221 6.36 2.05 -2.79
C LEU A 221 4.92 2.51 -2.97
N PHE A 222 4.09 2.34 -1.94
CA PHE A 222 2.78 2.98 -1.89
C PHE A 222 2.93 4.50 -1.75
N ASP A 223 2.15 5.26 -2.53
CA ASP A 223 2.15 6.72 -2.52
C ASP A 223 1.28 7.26 -1.38
N ALA A 224 1.76 7.10 -0.14
CA ALA A 224 1.12 7.64 1.07
C ALA A 224 0.93 9.18 1.03
N PRO A 225 1.86 9.99 0.46
CA PRO A 225 1.61 11.42 0.26
C PRO A 225 0.37 11.70 -0.60
N LEU A 226 0.20 11.00 -1.73
CA LEU A 226 -0.98 11.18 -2.58
C LEU A 226 -2.27 10.75 -1.87
N GLN A 227 -2.24 9.66 -1.11
CA GLN A 227 -3.40 9.24 -0.32
C GLN A 227 -3.83 10.33 0.68
N MET A 228 -2.86 10.97 1.36
CA MET A 228 -3.13 12.09 2.26
C MET A 228 -3.70 13.31 1.52
N LYS A 229 -3.19 13.61 0.32
CA LYS A 229 -3.76 14.68 -0.54
C LYS A 229 -5.24 14.43 -0.86
N PHE A 230 -5.63 13.19 -1.15
CA PHE A 230 -7.03 12.84 -1.36
C PHE A 230 -7.87 12.99 -0.09
N HIS A 231 -7.33 12.59 1.08
CA HIS A 231 -8.01 12.78 2.35
C HIS A 231 -8.28 14.28 2.60
N GLU A 232 -7.26 15.13 2.48
CA GLU A 232 -7.35 16.58 2.65
C GLU A 232 -8.33 17.21 1.67
N ALA A 233 -8.23 16.88 0.38
CA ALA A 233 -9.10 17.41 -0.67
C ALA A 233 -10.57 17.06 -0.42
N SER A 234 -10.84 15.83 0.03
CA SER A 234 -12.20 15.39 0.35
C SER A 234 -12.82 16.16 1.53
N ARG A 235 -12.01 16.58 2.50
CA ARG A 235 -12.48 17.33 3.68
C ARG A 235 -12.61 18.83 3.44
N MET A 236 -11.73 19.39 2.63
CA MET A 236 -11.73 20.81 2.28
C MET A 236 -12.74 21.14 1.20
N GLY A 237 -13.15 20.17 0.38
CA GLY A 237 -14.08 20.37 -0.72
C GLY A 237 -13.58 21.46 -1.67
N ARG A 238 -14.44 22.43 -2.00
CA ARG A 238 -14.13 23.53 -2.93
C ARG A 238 -12.96 24.42 -2.52
N ASP A 239 -12.54 24.39 -1.25
CA ASP A 239 -11.43 25.22 -0.77
C ASP A 239 -10.06 24.57 -1.01
N TYR A 240 -10.02 23.31 -1.43
CA TYR A 240 -8.80 22.66 -1.87
C TYR A 240 -8.44 23.06 -3.31
N ASP A 241 -7.18 23.43 -3.53
CA ASP A 241 -6.64 23.73 -4.86
C ASP A 241 -6.23 22.45 -5.59
N MET A 242 -7.11 21.96 -6.48
CA MET A 242 -6.91 20.76 -7.29
C MET A 242 -5.70 20.84 -8.24
N THR A 243 -5.18 22.05 -8.53
CA THR A 243 -3.94 22.17 -9.32
C THR A 243 -2.72 21.60 -8.58
N GLN A 244 -2.82 21.49 -7.24
CA GLN A 244 -1.77 21.01 -6.36
C GLN A 244 -1.93 19.54 -5.94
N ILE A 245 -2.91 18.82 -6.49
CA ILE A 245 -3.27 17.47 -6.01
C ILE A 245 -2.13 16.45 -6.10
N PHE A 246 -1.16 16.65 -7.02
CA PHE A 246 0.04 15.80 -7.14
C PHE A 246 1.31 16.45 -6.58
N THR A 247 1.26 17.72 -6.16
CA THR A 247 2.44 18.43 -5.68
C THR A 247 2.99 17.75 -4.43
N GLY A 248 4.25 17.32 -4.49
CA GLY A 248 4.90 16.64 -3.36
C GLY A 248 4.35 15.24 -3.14
N THR A 249 4.07 14.51 -4.21
CA THR A 249 3.68 13.09 -4.19
C THR A 249 4.74 12.20 -4.80
N LEU A 250 4.75 10.92 -4.44
CA LEU A 250 5.75 10.00 -5.00
C LEU A 250 5.55 9.82 -6.50
N VAL A 251 4.30 9.73 -6.97
CA VAL A 251 4.00 9.57 -8.40
C VAL A 251 4.40 10.79 -9.25
N GLU A 252 4.49 11.98 -8.64
CA GLU A 252 5.05 13.17 -9.30
C GLU A 252 6.58 13.09 -9.40
N ALA A 253 7.24 12.71 -8.31
CA ALA A 253 8.69 12.68 -8.23
C ALA A 253 9.33 11.48 -8.95
N ASP A 254 8.72 10.30 -8.83
CA ASP A 254 9.19 9.04 -9.39
C ASP A 254 8.00 8.12 -9.79
N PRO A 255 7.40 8.34 -10.97
CA PRO A 255 6.24 7.58 -11.42
C PRO A 255 6.52 6.10 -11.68
N PHE A 256 7.79 5.69 -11.82
CA PHE A 256 8.17 4.29 -12.09
C PHE A 256 8.26 3.45 -10.82
N HIS A 257 8.33 4.08 -9.66
CA HIS A 257 8.39 3.41 -8.36
C HIS A 257 7.16 3.70 -7.48
N ALA A 258 6.09 4.27 -8.04
CA ALA A 258 4.88 4.63 -7.30
C ALA A 258 3.70 3.68 -7.54
N VAL A 259 3.17 3.09 -6.46
CA VAL A 259 1.86 2.44 -6.42
C VAL A 259 0.87 3.41 -5.80
N THR A 260 -0.03 3.96 -6.60
CA THR A 260 -1.01 4.97 -6.16
C THR A 260 -2.26 4.31 -5.58
N LEU A 261 -2.83 4.91 -4.54
CA LEU A 261 -3.98 4.37 -3.81
C LEU A 261 -4.89 5.48 -3.27
N VAL A 262 -6.18 5.16 -3.10
CA VAL A 262 -7.16 6.06 -2.47
C VAL A 262 -7.35 5.71 -0.99
N ALA A 263 -7.33 4.42 -0.67
CA ALA A 263 -7.51 3.90 0.69
C ALA A 263 -6.83 2.53 0.84
N ASN A 264 -6.58 2.13 2.08
CA ASN A 264 -6.18 0.78 2.44
C ASN A 264 -6.80 0.39 3.80
N HIS A 265 -6.38 -0.76 4.32
CA HIS A 265 -6.86 -1.28 5.58
C HIS A 265 -6.39 -0.51 6.82
N ASP A 266 -5.36 0.35 6.71
CA ASP A 266 -4.87 1.18 7.81
C ASP A 266 -5.48 2.58 7.82
N THR A 267 -5.93 3.09 6.65
CA THR A 267 -6.51 4.42 6.51
C THR A 267 -8.04 4.47 6.60
N GLN A 268 -8.70 3.31 6.59
CA GLN A 268 -10.14 3.22 6.84
C GLN A 268 -10.49 3.65 8.28
N PRO A 269 -11.77 3.97 8.59
CA PRO A 269 -12.15 4.53 9.88
C PRO A 269 -11.73 3.67 11.08
N LEU A 270 -11.30 4.32 12.16
CA LEU A 270 -10.87 3.70 13.42
C LEU A 270 -9.70 2.70 13.31
N GLN A 271 -8.82 2.85 12.32
CA GLN A 271 -7.59 2.04 12.19
C GLN A 271 -6.34 2.87 12.50
N ALA A 272 -5.17 2.21 12.54
CA ALA A 272 -3.92 2.77 13.04
C ALA A 272 -3.47 4.07 12.33
N LEU A 273 -3.78 4.21 11.03
CA LEU A 273 -3.38 5.33 10.18
C LEU A 273 -4.62 6.05 9.63
N GLU A 274 -5.70 6.13 10.42
CA GLU A 274 -7.00 6.66 10.03
C GLU A 274 -6.88 7.99 9.26
N ALA A 275 -7.20 7.93 7.96
CA ALA A 275 -7.23 9.06 7.04
C ALA A 275 -8.22 8.78 5.90
N PRO A 276 -9.51 8.55 6.19
CA PRO A 276 -10.47 8.10 5.18
C PRO A 276 -10.76 9.21 4.18
N VAL A 277 -10.73 8.90 2.89
CA VAL A 277 -11.23 9.79 1.83
C VAL A 277 -12.77 9.79 1.87
N GLU A 278 -13.41 10.96 1.89
CA GLU A 278 -14.88 11.01 1.95
C GLU A 278 -15.53 10.40 0.69
N PRO A 279 -16.64 9.65 0.81
CA PRO A 279 -17.24 8.91 -0.31
C PRO A 279 -17.52 9.74 -1.56
N TRP A 280 -17.91 11.00 -1.41
CA TRP A 280 -18.22 11.89 -2.55
C TRP A 280 -16.98 12.19 -3.42
N PHE A 281 -15.78 12.20 -2.81
CA PHE A 281 -14.53 12.51 -3.51
C PHE A 281 -13.85 11.26 -4.08
N LYS A 282 -14.20 10.07 -3.60
CA LYS A 282 -13.56 8.81 -4.04
C LYS A 282 -13.64 8.57 -5.56
N PRO A 283 -14.75 8.82 -6.28
CA PRO A 283 -14.76 8.69 -7.74
C PRO A 283 -13.75 9.62 -8.43
N LEU A 284 -13.54 10.85 -7.93
CA LEU A 284 -12.55 11.78 -8.45
C LEU A 284 -11.13 11.24 -8.21
N ALA A 285 -10.84 10.80 -6.98
CA ALA A 285 -9.55 10.22 -6.61
C ALA A 285 -9.22 8.96 -7.43
N TYR A 286 -10.20 8.06 -7.61
CA TYR A 286 -10.06 6.88 -8.44
C TYR A 286 -9.83 7.23 -9.91
N ALA A 287 -10.54 8.21 -10.47
CA ALA A 287 -10.29 8.67 -11.84
C ALA A 287 -8.86 9.21 -12.02
N LEU A 288 -8.33 9.92 -11.01
CA LEU A 288 -6.97 10.45 -11.02
C LEU A 288 -5.91 9.34 -11.04
N ILE A 289 -6.07 8.27 -10.26
CA ILE A 289 -5.09 7.17 -10.24
C ILE A 289 -5.29 6.16 -11.38
N LEU A 290 -6.54 5.92 -11.82
CA LEU A 290 -6.85 4.91 -12.82
C LEU A 290 -6.68 5.40 -14.25
N LEU A 291 -6.92 6.67 -14.56
CA LEU A 291 -6.99 7.11 -15.96
C LEU A 291 -5.76 7.91 -16.42
N ARG A 292 -4.89 8.30 -15.48
CA ARG A 292 -3.59 8.91 -15.79
C ARG A 292 -2.54 7.86 -16.17
N GLU A 293 -1.48 8.32 -16.84
CA GLU A 293 -0.42 7.45 -17.36
C GLU A 293 0.62 7.04 -16.32
N ASN A 294 0.78 7.82 -15.24
CA ASN A 294 1.84 7.64 -14.24
C ASN A 294 1.38 6.80 -13.05
N GLY A 295 2.28 5.93 -12.55
CA GLY A 295 2.04 5.07 -11.40
C GLY A 295 1.21 3.81 -11.69
N VAL A 296 1.25 2.89 -10.74
CA VAL A 296 0.44 1.66 -10.77
C VAL A 296 -0.72 1.82 -9.77
N PRO A 297 -1.97 1.96 -10.23
CA PRO A 297 -3.09 2.17 -9.32
C PRO A 297 -3.49 0.88 -8.59
N SER A 298 -3.80 1.03 -7.30
CA SER A 298 -4.34 -0.01 -6.44
C SER A 298 -5.79 0.34 -6.05
N VAL A 299 -6.71 -0.61 -6.26
CA VAL A 299 -8.12 -0.47 -5.89
C VAL A 299 -8.37 -1.16 -4.55
N PHE A 300 -9.07 -0.48 -3.65
CA PHE A 300 -9.34 -1.01 -2.33
C PHE A 300 -10.61 -1.88 -2.30
N TYR A 301 -10.52 -3.08 -1.71
CA TYR A 301 -11.61 -4.06 -1.71
C TYR A 301 -12.92 -3.51 -1.09
N PRO A 302 -12.92 -2.89 0.11
CA PRO A 302 -14.11 -2.26 0.68
C PRO A 302 -14.71 -1.14 -0.17
N ASP A 303 -13.94 -0.45 -1.00
CA ASP A 303 -14.50 0.59 -1.87
C ASP A 303 -15.27 -0.03 -3.04
N LEU A 304 -14.85 -1.20 -3.51
CA LEU A 304 -15.53 -1.92 -4.59
C LEU A 304 -16.73 -2.74 -4.10
N TYR A 305 -16.66 -3.32 -2.90
CA TYR A 305 -17.67 -4.27 -2.41
C TYR A 305 -18.44 -3.81 -1.16
N GLY A 306 -18.08 -2.66 -0.60
CA GLY A 306 -18.55 -2.23 0.72
C GLY A 306 -17.94 -3.04 1.85
N ALA A 307 -18.08 -2.54 3.08
CA ALA A 307 -17.70 -3.27 4.30
C ALA A 307 -18.53 -2.80 5.49
N HIS A 308 -18.72 -3.70 6.45
CA HIS A 308 -19.34 -3.39 7.73
C HIS A 308 -18.53 -4.06 8.85
N TYR A 309 -18.16 -3.29 9.88
CA TYR A 309 -17.40 -3.79 11.03
C TYR A 309 -17.67 -2.93 12.27
N GLU A 310 -17.21 -3.40 13.42
CA GLU A 310 -17.19 -2.64 14.67
C GLU A 310 -15.74 -2.45 15.10
N ASP A 311 -15.40 -1.26 15.60
CA ASP A 311 -14.09 -1.00 16.20
C ASP A 311 -14.17 -0.02 17.39
N VAL A 312 -13.09 0.07 18.15
CA VAL A 312 -12.99 0.89 19.36
C VAL A 312 -12.34 2.23 19.03
N GLY A 313 -13.07 3.31 19.27
CA GLY A 313 -12.56 4.68 19.11
C GLY A 313 -11.57 5.07 20.21
N GLY A 314 -10.89 6.20 20.02
CA GLY A 314 -9.93 6.74 21.00
C GLY A 314 -10.53 7.10 22.37
N ASP A 315 -11.86 7.09 22.50
CA ASP A 315 -12.61 7.25 23.75
C ASP A 315 -12.93 5.93 24.45
N GLY A 316 -12.49 4.80 23.90
CA GLY A 316 -12.74 3.45 24.39
C GLY A 316 -14.15 2.93 24.12
N GLN A 317 -14.98 3.64 23.33
CA GLN A 317 -16.31 3.18 22.93
C GLN A 317 -16.24 2.39 21.62
N THR A 318 -17.14 1.43 21.47
CA THR A 318 -17.29 0.64 20.24
C THR A 318 -18.26 1.34 19.28
N TYR A 319 -17.84 1.49 18.02
CA TYR A 319 -18.62 2.13 16.97
C TYR A 319 -18.83 1.17 15.79
N PRO A 320 -20.05 1.08 15.26
CA PRO A 320 -20.28 0.42 13.98
C PRO A 320 -19.81 1.34 12.85
N ILE A 321 -19.03 0.79 11.94
CA ILE A 321 -18.56 1.46 10.72
C ILE A 321 -19.24 0.81 9.52
N ASP A 322 -19.80 1.66 8.66
CA ASP A 322 -20.38 1.27 7.38
C ASP A 322 -19.59 1.96 6.26
N MET A 323 -18.99 1.15 5.38
CA MET A 323 -18.28 1.62 4.21
C MET A 323 -19.15 1.33 2.97
N PRO A 324 -19.66 2.35 2.28
CA PRO A 324 -20.50 2.14 1.11
C PRO A 324 -19.67 1.64 -0.07
N ILE A 325 -20.34 0.94 -0.99
CA ILE A 325 -19.80 0.70 -2.33
C ILE A 325 -19.66 2.06 -3.02
N ILE A 326 -18.50 2.30 -3.62
CA ILE A 326 -18.25 3.52 -4.38
C ILE A 326 -18.84 3.37 -5.76
N GLU A 327 -19.85 4.20 -6.04
CA GLU A 327 -20.53 4.21 -7.34
C GLU A 327 -19.52 4.45 -8.46
N GLN A 328 -19.72 3.75 -9.58
CA GLN A 328 -18.96 3.89 -10.82
C GLN A 328 -17.49 3.43 -10.77
N LEU A 329 -17.04 2.81 -9.68
CA LEU A 329 -15.67 2.35 -9.56
C LEU A 329 -15.35 1.20 -10.54
N ASP A 330 -16.28 0.28 -10.77
CA ASP A 330 -16.14 -0.78 -11.78
C ASP A 330 -16.12 -0.21 -13.20
N GLU A 331 -16.93 0.80 -13.51
CA GLU A 331 -16.83 1.53 -14.78
C GLU A 331 -15.49 2.27 -14.92
N LEU A 332 -14.95 2.88 -13.87
CA LEU A 332 -13.62 3.51 -13.93
C LEU A 332 -12.51 2.49 -14.18
N ILE A 333 -12.60 1.29 -13.59
CA ILE A 333 -11.67 0.18 -13.86
C ILE A 333 -11.76 -0.22 -15.34
N LEU A 334 -12.98 -0.35 -15.87
CA LEU A 334 -13.21 -0.66 -17.28
C LEU A 334 -12.71 0.47 -18.20
N ALA A 335 -12.88 1.73 -17.81
CA ALA A 335 -12.39 2.88 -18.54
C ALA A 335 -10.86 2.91 -18.63
N ARG A 336 -10.14 2.50 -17.56
CA ARG A 336 -8.69 2.31 -17.60
C ARG A 336 -8.30 1.29 -18.66
N GLN A 337 -8.99 0.15 -18.71
CA GLN A 337 -8.69 -0.91 -19.69
C GLN A 337 -8.96 -0.47 -21.13
N ARG A 338 -10.03 0.31 -21.36
CA ARG A 338 -10.51 0.63 -22.71
C ARG A 338 -9.99 1.94 -23.28
N PHE A 339 -9.87 2.99 -22.47
CA PHE A 339 -9.77 4.37 -22.95
C PHE A 339 -8.57 5.16 -22.42
N ALA A 340 -7.91 4.70 -21.35
CA ALA A 340 -6.77 5.40 -20.75
C ALA A 340 -5.44 5.09 -21.45
N HIS A 341 -5.40 5.27 -22.77
CA HIS A 341 -4.26 4.94 -23.63
C HIS A 341 -3.67 6.15 -24.34
N GLY A 342 -2.40 6.06 -24.74
CA GLY A 342 -1.73 7.13 -25.47
C GLY A 342 -1.17 8.26 -24.60
N VAL A 343 -0.65 9.28 -25.27
CA VAL A 343 -0.02 10.45 -24.66
C VAL A 343 -1.01 11.21 -23.81
N GLN A 344 -0.57 11.63 -22.62
CA GLN A 344 -1.37 12.45 -21.72
C GLN A 344 -1.13 13.96 -21.93
N THR A 345 -2.20 14.75 -21.84
CA THR A 345 -2.12 16.22 -21.74
C THR A 345 -2.90 16.68 -20.51
N LEU A 346 -2.30 17.57 -19.70
CA LEU A 346 -2.88 18.07 -18.45
C LEU A 346 -3.43 19.49 -18.60
N PHE A 347 -4.60 19.73 -18.01
CA PHE A 347 -5.28 21.03 -17.93
C PHE A 347 -5.58 21.34 -16.45
N PHE A 348 -4.52 21.52 -15.68
CA PHE A 348 -4.54 21.74 -14.23
C PHE A 348 -4.37 23.25 -13.94
N ASP A 349 -5.28 24.04 -14.49
CA ASP A 349 -5.18 25.50 -14.61
C ASP A 349 -6.30 26.27 -13.87
N HIS A 350 -7.11 25.56 -13.08
CA HIS A 350 -8.16 26.14 -12.25
C HIS A 350 -8.28 25.38 -10.91
N PRO A 351 -8.49 26.06 -9.77
CA PRO A 351 -8.42 25.45 -8.44
C PRO A 351 -9.47 24.36 -8.19
N ASN A 352 -10.62 24.42 -8.87
CA ASN A 352 -11.67 23.41 -8.71
C ASN A 352 -11.84 22.46 -9.90
N CYS A 353 -12.08 23.02 -11.10
CA CYS A 353 -12.24 22.25 -12.32
C CYS A 353 -10.89 21.98 -13.00
N ILE A 354 -10.46 20.72 -12.99
CA ILE A 354 -9.25 20.25 -13.70
C ILE A 354 -9.63 19.21 -14.75
N ALA A 355 -8.79 19.04 -15.76
CA ALA A 355 -8.96 17.99 -16.75
C ALA A 355 -7.63 17.40 -17.20
N PHE A 356 -7.72 16.23 -17.83
CA PHE A 356 -6.63 15.67 -18.62
C PHE A 356 -7.21 14.88 -19.78
N SER A 357 -6.45 14.76 -20.87
CA SER A 357 -6.78 13.90 -22.00
C SER A 357 -5.75 12.80 -22.16
N ARG A 358 -6.20 11.67 -22.72
CA ARG A 358 -5.40 10.55 -23.18
C ARG A 358 -5.63 10.41 -24.67
N SER A 359 -4.56 10.49 -25.46
CA SER A 359 -4.66 10.63 -26.91
C SER A 359 -5.09 9.37 -27.66
N GLY A 360 -5.28 8.24 -26.98
CA GLY A 360 -5.39 6.94 -27.63
C GLY A 360 -4.11 6.55 -28.38
N THR A 361 -4.20 5.39 -29.01
CA THR A 361 -3.20 4.78 -29.88
C THR A 361 -3.89 4.34 -31.17
N ASP A 362 -3.16 3.76 -32.11
CA ASP A 362 -3.75 3.19 -33.33
C ASP A 362 -4.73 2.04 -33.04
N GLU A 363 -4.54 1.33 -31.92
CA GLU A 363 -5.33 0.15 -31.55
C GLU A 363 -6.39 0.43 -30.48
N TYR A 364 -6.08 1.33 -29.55
CA TYR A 364 -6.93 1.60 -28.38
C TYR A 364 -7.33 3.07 -28.31
N PRO A 365 -8.62 3.38 -28.13
CA PRO A 365 -9.10 4.76 -28.04
C PRO A 365 -8.58 5.51 -26.81
N GLY A 366 -8.67 6.83 -26.88
CA GLY A 366 -8.38 7.76 -25.79
C GLY A 366 -9.61 8.21 -25.02
N CYS A 367 -9.42 9.14 -24.08
CA CYS A 367 -10.49 9.79 -23.33
C CYS A 367 -10.14 11.25 -22.97
N VAL A 368 -11.18 12.01 -22.61
CA VAL A 368 -11.04 13.30 -21.92
C VAL A 368 -11.73 13.18 -20.57
N VAL A 369 -10.98 13.40 -19.49
CA VAL A 369 -11.51 13.35 -18.12
C VAL A 369 -11.62 14.79 -17.61
N VAL A 370 -12.82 15.17 -17.18
CA VAL A 370 -13.10 16.48 -16.56
C VAL A 370 -13.68 16.22 -15.18
N MET A 371 -13.19 16.92 -14.16
CA MET A 371 -13.69 16.78 -12.79
C MET A 371 -13.66 18.10 -12.05
N SER A 372 -14.55 18.26 -11.07
CA SER A 372 -14.62 19.43 -10.21
C SER A 372 -14.87 19.03 -8.76
N ASN A 373 -14.06 19.53 -7.84
CA ASN A 373 -14.31 19.41 -6.39
C ASN A 373 -15.24 20.51 -5.85
N GLY A 374 -15.81 21.35 -6.73
CA GLY A 374 -16.69 22.47 -6.40
C GLY A 374 -17.99 22.42 -7.20
N ASP A 375 -18.35 23.54 -7.82
CA ASP A 375 -19.54 23.66 -8.67
C ASP A 375 -19.34 22.96 -10.04
N ASP A 376 -20.37 22.93 -10.89
CA ASP A 376 -20.29 22.39 -12.26
C ASP A 376 -19.07 22.95 -13.00
N GLY A 377 -18.36 22.07 -13.70
CA GLY A 377 -17.10 22.39 -14.37
C GLY A 377 -17.18 22.22 -15.87
N GLU A 378 -16.48 23.10 -16.60
CA GLU A 378 -16.29 22.97 -18.04
C GLU A 378 -14.82 23.22 -18.43
N LYS A 379 -14.39 22.60 -19.53
CA LYS A 379 -13.07 22.82 -20.15
C LYS A 379 -13.18 22.82 -21.66
N THR A 380 -12.76 23.90 -22.29
CA THR A 380 -12.53 23.95 -23.74
C THR A 380 -11.16 23.35 -24.04
N ILE A 381 -11.15 22.23 -24.76
CA ILE A 381 -9.93 21.46 -25.06
C ILE A 381 -9.84 21.25 -26.56
N ASN A 382 -8.69 21.60 -27.13
CA ASN A 382 -8.32 21.29 -28.50
C ASN A 382 -7.52 19.98 -28.53
N LEU A 383 -8.11 18.93 -29.10
CA LEU A 383 -7.51 17.60 -29.22
C LEU A 383 -6.72 17.42 -30.53
N GLY A 384 -6.82 18.38 -31.45
CA GLY A 384 -6.22 18.36 -32.79
C GLY A 384 -7.13 17.75 -33.87
N GLU A 385 -6.81 18.03 -35.14
CA GLU A 385 -7.64 17.74 -36.31
C GLU A 385 -8.06 16.26 -36.45
N ASN A 386 -7.27 15.32 -35.93
CA ASN A 386 -7.60 13.88 -35.92
C ASN A 386 -8.89 13.57 -35.13
N TYR A 387 -9.25 14.47 -34.21
CA TYR A 387 -10.47 14.40 -33.41
C TYR A 387 -11.56 15.33 -33.95
N GLY A 388 -11.43 15.86 -35.16
CA GLY A 388 -12.41 16.78 -35.72
C GLY A 388 -13.75 16.12 -36.05
N ASN A 389 -14.86 16.83 -35.81
CA ASN A 389 -16.23 16.37 -36.07
C ASN A 389 -16.60 15.03 -35.40
N LYS A 390 -16.03 14.75 -34.22
CA LYS A 390 -16.32 13.54 -33.44
C LYS A 390 -17.38 13.81 -32.38
N THR A 391 -18.28 12.85 -32.19
CA THR A 391 -19.28 12.89 -31.11
C THR A 391 -18.74 12.15 -29.90
N TRP A 392 -18.83 12.78 -28.74
CA TRP A 392 -18.35 12.29 -27.46
C TRP A 392 -19.50 12.13 -26.48
N ARG A 393 -19.42 11.11 -25.63
CA ARG A 393 -20.35 10.89 -24.51
C ARG A 393 -19.59 10.58 -23.23
N ASP A 394 -20.20 10.93 -22.10
CA ASP A 394 -19.70 10.56 -20.78
C ASP A 394 -19.94 9.07 -20.53
N PHE A 395 -18.87 8.30 -20.46
CA PHE A 395 -18.89 6.86 -20.21
C PHE A 395 -19.46 6.50 -18.84
N LEU A 396 -19.32 7.38 -17.85
CA LEU A 396 -19.86 7.17 -16.51
C LEU A 396 -21.37 7.49 -16.43
N GLY A 397 -21.92 8.18 -17.44
CA GLY A 397 -23.33 8.57 -17.48
C GLY A 397 -23.71 9.67 -16.50
N ASN A 398 -22.75 10.36 -15.87
CA ASN A 398 -23.02 11.52 -15.01
C ASN A 398 -23.57 12.71 -15.83
N ARG A 399 -23.19 12.78 -17.10
CA ARG A 399 -23.74 13.71 -18.11
C ARG A 399 -24.45 12.92 -19.20
N GLN A 400 -25.60 13.44 -19.67
CA GLN A 400 -26.48 12.74 -20.62
C GLN A 400 -26.39 13.32 -22.04
N GLU A 401 -25.92 14.56 -22.15
CA GLU A 401 -25.68 15.21 -23.43
C GLU A 401 -24.47 14.62 -24.17
N SER A 402 -24.38 14.95 -25.46
CA SER A 402 -23.22 14.64 -26.28
C SER A 402 -22.46 15.92 -26.62
N VAL A 403 -21.14 15.81 -26.69
CA VAL A 403 -20.25 16.91 -27.09
C VAL A 403 -19.75 16.61 -28.50
N VAL A 404 -19.76 17.60 -29.39
CA VAL A 404 -19.24 17.45 -30.75
C VAL A 404 -18.07 18.39 -30.94
N THR A 405 -16.91 17.85 -31.33
CA THR A 405 -15.73 18.65 -31.69
C THR A 405 -15.91 19.34 -33.03
N ASP A 406 -15.34 20.53 -33.16
CA ASP A 406 -15.26 21.24 -34.43
C ASP A 406 -14.30 20.55 -35.42
N GLU A 407 -14.06 21.15 -36.59
CA GLU A 407 -13.16 20.58 -37.60
C GLU A 407 -11.70 20.47 -37.14
N ASN A 408 -11.29 21.25 -36.14
CA ASN A 408 -9.94 21.26 -35.59
C ASN A 408 -9.80 20.37 -34.35
N GLY A 409 -10.86 19.69 -33.92
CA GLY A 409 -10.86 18.84 -32.73
C GLY A 409 -11.07 19.59 -31.42
N GLU A 410 -11.59 20.82 -31.46
CA GLU A 410 -11.90 21.61 -30.27
C GLU A 410 -13.36 21.45 -29.83
N ALA A 411 -13.58 21.27 -28.52
CA ALA A 411 -14.91 21.29 -27.91
C ALA A 411 -14.83 21.73 -26.45
N THR A 412 -15.97 22.12 -25.90
CA THR A 412 -16.15 22.27 -24.45
C THR A 412 -16.71 20.97 -23.86
N PHE A 413 -15.98 20.39 -22.92
CA PHE A 413 -16.34 19.20 -22.16
C PHE A 413 -16.79 19.59 -20.75
N PHE A 414 -17.71 18.83 -20.16
CA PHE A 414 -18.41 19.21 -18.93
C PHE A 414 -18.29 18.14 -17.84
N CYS A 415 -18.49 18.53 -16.59
CA CYS A 415 -18.76 17.63 -15.45
C CYS A 415 -19.73 18.32 -14.49
N ASN A 416 -20.50 17.54 -13.72
CA ASN A 416 -21.28 18.11 -12.62
C ASN A 416 -20.37 18.51 -11.45
N GLY A 417 -20.84 19.40 -10.57
CA GLY A 417 -20.14 19.75 -9.34
C GLY A 417 -19.95 18.55 -8.41
N GLY A 418 -18.79 18.46 -7.76
CA GLY A 418 -18.41 17.33 -6.91
C GLY A 418 -18.40 15.98 -7.65
N SER A 419 -18.10 15.99 -8.95
CA SER A 419 -18.22 14.83 -9.82
C SER A 419 -17.09 14.75 -10.85
N VAL A 420 -17.06 13.66 -11.59
CA VAL A 420 -16.14 13.39 -12.70
C VAL A 420 -16.92 12.86 -13.89
N SER A 421 -16.52 13.28 -15.09
CA SER A 421 -17.03 12.77 -16.36
C SER A 421 -15.87 12.28 -17.23
N VAL A 422 -16.06 11.12 -17.85
CA VAL A 422 -15.06 10.46 -18.71
C VAL A 422 -15.60 10.46 -20.14
N TRP A 423 -15.25 11.48 -20.90
CA TRP A 423 -15.70 11.63 -22.28
C TRP A 423 -14.91 10.73 -23.21
N VAL A 424 -15.63 9.89 -23.95
CA VAL A 424 -15.08 9.00 -24.97
C VAL A 424 -15.84 9.16 -26.28
N ILE A 425 -15.21 8.85 -27.40
CA ILE A 425 -15.86 8.90 -28.71
C ILE A 425 -17.02 7.89 -28.72
N GLU A 426 -18.19 8.32 -29.16
CA GLU A 426 -19.43 7.53 -29.15
C GLU A 426 -19.29 6.20 -29.91
N GLU A 427 -18.51 6.20 -31.00
CA GLU A 427 -18.27 5.03 -31.87
C GLU A 427 -17.56 3.86 -31.14
N VAL A 428 -16.89 4.13 -30.01
CA VAL A 428 -16.09 3.13 -29.28
C VAL A 428 -16.67 2.72 -27.92
N ILE A 429 -17.86 3.20 -27.57
CA ILE A 429 -18.61 2.79 -26.37
C ILE A 429 -19.19 1.40 -26.59
#